data_AF-A0A371QV65-F1
#
_entry.id   AF-A0A371QV65-F1
#
_cell.length_a   1.000
_cell.length_b   1.000
_cell.length_c   1.000
_cell.angle_alpha   90.00
_cell.angle_beta   90.00
_cell.angle_gamma   90.00
#
_symmetry.space_group_name_H-M   'P 1'
#
loop_
_entity.id
_entity.type
_entity.pdbx_description
1 polymer ?
#
loop_
_entity_poly.entity_id
_entity_poly.type
_entity_poly.pdbx_seq_one_letter_code
_entity_poly.pdbx_strand_id
1 'polypeptide(L)'
;MRIGYVALIALSGAASAFFIYLGVSTIDVVVSVFTLIYWAVAPFVRPLPKPLGFIHMGIGLVLLAAFGYFAALRILSILRL
;
A
#
# COMPACT_ATOMS: atom_id res chain seq x y z
N MET A 1 -5.59 -16.37 9.32
CA MET A 1 -5.56 -15.06 10.01
C MET A 1 -4.13 -14.55 10.27
N ARG A 2 -3.28 -15.25 11.04
CA ARG A 2 -1.92 -14.77 11.36
C ARG A 2 -1.01 -14.60 10.14
N ILE A 3 -1.12 -15.50 9.17
CA ILE A 3 -0.28 -15.53 7.96
C ILE A 3 -0.44 -14.26 7.12
N GLY A 4 -1.65 -13.72 6.97
CA GLY A 4 -1.87 -12.48 6.25
C GLY A 4 -1.14 -11.29 6.88
N TYR A 5 -1.22 -11.15 8.21
CA TYR A 5 -0.47 -10.08 8.91
C TYR A 5 1.05 -10.28 8.86
N VAL A 6 1.51 -11.54 8.96
CA VAL A 6 2.94 -11.86 8.80
C VAL A 6 3.42 -11.50 7.39
N ALA A 7 2.65 -11.83 6.36
CA ALA A 7 2.96 -11.45 4.98
C ALA A 7 2.97 -9.93 4.79
N LEU A 8 2.00 -9.21 5.39
CA LEU A 8 1.95 -7.74 5.34
C LEU A 8 3.22 -7.13 5.93
N ILE A 9 3.62 -7.57 7.12
CA ILE A 9 4.81 -7.06 7.82
C ILE A 9 6.09 -7.45 7.05
N ALA A 10 6.22 -8.69 6.60
CA ALA A 10 7.40 -9.16 5.89
C ALA A 10 7.59 -8.42 4.56
N LEU A 11 6.53 -8.28 3.75
CA LEU A 11 6.57 -7.54 2.49
C LEU A 11 6.84 -6.06 2.72
N SER A 12 6.23 -5.47 3.75
CA SER A 12 6.46 -4.07 4.13
C SER A 12 7.91 -3.84 4.56
N GLY A 13 8.48 -4.73 5.37
CA GLY A 13 9.86 -4.67 5.81
C GLY A 13 10.86 -4.86 4.65
N ALA A 14 10.59 -5.82 3.77
CA ALA A 14 11.40 -6.04 2.57
C ALA A 14 11.37 -4.83 1.63
N ALA A 15 10.19 -4.23 1.41
CA ALA A 15 10.03 -3.03 0.61
C ALA A 15 10.79 -1.84 1.22
N SER A 16 10.66 -1.62 2.54
CA SER A 16 11.43 -0.59 3.25
C SER A 16 12.93 -0.77 3.11
N ALA A 17 13.44 -1.99 3.30
CA ALA A 17 14.87 -2.29 3.15
C ALA A 17 15.35 -2.02 1.72
N PHE A 18 14.55 -2.39 0.72
CA PHE A 18 14.86 -2.14 -0.68
C PHE A 18 14.87 -0.65 -1.02
N PHE A 19 13.92 0.12 -0.48
CA PHE A 19 13.91 1.58 -0.64
C PHE A 19 15.11 2.27 0.00
N ILE A 20 15.50 1.85 1.20
CA ILE A 20 16.70 2.35 1.87
C ILE A 20 17.94 2.03 1.04
N TYR A 21 18.07 0.79 0.57
CA TYR A 21 19.19 0.36 -0.26
C TYR A 21 19.31 1.16 -1.56
N LEU A 22 18.19 1.44 -2.23
CA LEU A 22 18.16 2.23 -3.47
C LEU A 22 18.17 3.75 -3.25
N GLY A 23 18.10 4.24 -2.00
CA GLY A 23 17.96 5.66 -1.70
C GLY A 23 16.63 6.27 -2.17
N VAL A 24 15.59 5.45 -2.33
CA VAL A 24 14.27 5.90 -2.77
C VAL A 24 13.52 6.51 -1.60
N SER A 25 13.30 7.83 -1.66
CA SER A 25 12.56 8.59 -0.64
C SER A 25 11.33 9.32 -1.21
N THR A 26 11.08 9.19 -2.51
CA THR A 26 9.97 9.86 -3.19
C THR A 26 8.63 9.32 -2.73
N ILE A 27 7.78 10.23 -2.23
CA ILE A 27 6.55 9.88 -1.53
C ILE A 27 5.57 9.11 -2.43
N ASP A 28 5.56 9.42 -3.73
CA ASP A 28 4.70 8.77 -4.73
C ASP A 28 5.04 7.29 -4.90
N VAL A 29 6.33 6.96 -4.98
CA VAL A 29 6.82 5.58 -5.11
C VAL A 29 6.54 4.79 -3.84
N VAL A 30 6.87 5.39 -2.69
CA VAL A 30 6.67 4.76 -1.37
C VAL A 30 5.19 4.43 -1.17
N VAL A 31 4.31 5.44 -1.26
CA VAL A 31 2.87 5.26 -1.06
C VAL A 31 2.27 4.25 -2.03
N SER A 32 2.72 4.24 -3.28
CA SER A 32 2.20 3.31 -4.29
C SER A 32 2.56 1.86 -3.98
N VAL A 33 3.80 1.58 -3.61
CA VAL A 33 4.24 0.21 -3.28
C VAL A 33 3.55 -0.29 -2.01
N PHE A 34 3.45 0.54 -0.96
CA PHE A 34 2.73 0.15 0.25
C PHE A 34 1.25 -0.08 0.01
N THR A 35 0.62 0.70 -0.88
CA THR A 35 -0.76 0.47 -1.31
C THR A 35 -0.92 -0.88 -2.00
N LEU A 36 -0.01 -1.23 -2.91
CA LEU A 36 -0.03 -2.51 -3.61
C LEU A 36 0.15 -3.69 -2.64
N ILE A 37 1.11 -3.59 -1.72
CA ILE A 37 1.34 -4.61 -0.68
C ILE A 37 0.08 -4.78 0.17
N TYR A 38 -0.55 -3.68 0.58
CA TYR A 38 -1.75 -3.71 1.38
C TYR A 38 -2.90 -4.45 0.68
N TRP A 39 -3.19 -4.08 -0.57
CA TRP A 39 -4.28 -4.69 -1.34
C TRP A 39 -3.99 -6.13 -1.77
N ALA A 40 -2.73 -6.48 -2.03
CA ALA A 40 -2.32 -7.86 -2.30
C ALA A 40 -2.56 -8.78 -1.09
N VAL A 41 -2.40 -8.25 0.13
CA VAL A 41 -2.53 -9.02 1.36
C VAL A 41 -3.95 -8.98 1.93
N ALA A 42 -4.73 -7.93 1.67
CA ALA A 42 -6.08 -7.71 2.20
C ALA A 42 -7.05 -8.92 2.11
N PRO A 43 -7.08 -9.72 1.01
CA PRO A 43 -7.95 -10.91 0.94
C PRO A 43 -7.61 -11.97 1.99
N PHE A 44 -6.33 -12.10 2.35
CA PHE A 44 -5.82 -13.13 3.26
C PHE A 44 -5.98 -12.78 4.75
N VAL A 45 -6.41 -11.55 5.04
CA VAL A 45 -6.61 -11.03 6.40
C VAL A 45 -8.07 -11.21 6.86
N ARG A 46 -9.01 -11.46 5.93
CA ARG A 46 -10.43 -11.66 6.25
C ARG A 46 -10.72 -13.07 6.78
N PRO A 47 -11.76 -13.25 7.62
CA PRO A 47 -12.66 -12.22 8.17
C PRO A 47 -12.08 -11.54 9.42
N LEU A 48 -12.09 -10.21 9.51
CA LEU A 48 -11.65 -9.50 10.72
C LEU A 48 -12.82 -9.33 11.72
N PRO A 49 -12.56 -9.33 13.04
CA PRO A 49 -13.54 -8.92 14.04
C PRO A 49 -14.04 -7.48 13.81
N LYS A 50 -15.29 -7.20 14.20
CA LYS A 50 -16.05 -5.99 13.80
C LYS A 50 -15.67 -4.63 14.44
N PRO A 51 -14.49 -4.43 15.07
CA PRO A 51 -13.87 -3.09 15.01
C PRO A 51 -12.67 -3.04 14.06
N LEU A 52 -11.87 -4.11 14.00
CA LEU A 52 -10.67 -4.19 13.16
C LEU A 52 -11.02 -4.17 11.67
N GLY A 53 -12.15 -4.74 11.28
CA GLY A 53 -12.65 -4.70 9.90
C GLY A 53 -12.87 -3.28 9.37
N PHE A 54 -13.41 -2.37 10.21
CA PHE A 54 -13.64 -0.98 9.81
C PHE A 54 -12.34 -0.20 9.65
N ILE A 55 -11.40 -0.39 10.58
CA ILE A 55 -10.07 0.25 10.50
C ILE A 55 -9.34 -0.21 9.24
N HIS A 56 -9.36 -1.53 8.96
CA HIS A 56 -8.74 -2.08 7.76
C HIS A 56 -9.43 -1.60 6.47
N MET A 57 -10.74 -1.41 6.48
CA MET A 57 -11.42 -0.80 5.34
C MET A 57 -11.03 0.68 5.14
N GLY A 58 -10.95 1.45 6.23
CA GLY A 58 -10.53 2.85 6.21
C GLY A 58 -9.11 3.04 5.67
N ILE A 59 -8.14 2.24 6.16
CA ILE A 59 -6.76 2.25 5.67
C ILE A 59 -6.72 1.93 4.17
N GLY A 60 -7.48 0.92 3.73
CA GLY A 60 -7.56 0.54 2.32
C GLY A 60 -8.10 1.65 1.42
N LEU A 61 -9.13 2.36 1.87
CA LEU A 61 -9.71 3.50 1.15
C LEU A 61 -8.73 4.67 1.03
N VAL A 62 -8.04 5.03 2.13
CA VAL A 62 -7.04 6.11 2.12
C VAL A 62 -5.88 5.77 1.18
N LEU A 63 -5.36 4.55 1.24
CA LEU A 63 -4.29 4.09 0.35
C LEU A 63 -4.74 4.08 -1.11
N LEU A 64 -5.95 3.62 -1.39
CA LEU A 64 -6.50 3.62 -2.76
C LEU A 64 -6.64 5.04 -3.32
N ALA A 65 -7.13 5.98 -2.51
CA ALA A 65 -7.25 7.38 -2.90
C ALA A 65 -5.87 8.02 -3.17
N ALA A 66 -4.90 7.78 -2.29
CA ALA A 66 -3.54 8.29 -2.46
C ALA A 66 -2.83 7.70 -3.69
N PHE A 67 -2.97 6.39 -3.92
CA PHE A 67 -2.46 5.74 -5.12
C PHE A 67 -3.13 6.30 -6.39
N GLY A 68 -4.45 6.46 -6.38
CA GLY A 68 -5.18 7.06 -7.50
C GLY A 68 -4.71 8.48 -7.82
N TYR A 69 -4.43 9.29 -6.79
CA TYR A 69 -3.89 10.64 -6.96
C TYR A 69 -2.51 10.63 -7.64
N PHE A 70 -1.57 9.82 -7.15
CA PHE A 70 -0.23 9.74 -7.76
C PHE A 70 -0.26 9.12 -9.16
N ALA A 71 -1.11 8.12 -9.39
CA ALA A 71 -1.32 7.54 -10.71
C ALA A 71 -1.86 8.59 -11.69
N ALA A 72 -2.84 9.40 -11.27
CA ALA A 72 -3.38 10.48 -12.09
C ALA A 72 -2.31 11.53 -12.44
N LEU A 73 -1.51 11.96 -11.46
CA LEU A 73 -0.39 12.88 -11.71
C LEU A 73 0.63 12.30 -12.69
N ARG A 74 0.95 11.01 -12.56
CA ARG A 74 1.89 10.33 -13.46
C ARG A 74 1.33 10.25 -14.88
N ILE A 75 0.05 9.92 -15.03
CA ILE A 75 -0.63 9.86 -16.33
C ILE A 75 -0.65 11.26 -16.97
N LEU A 76 -0.98 12.30 -16.20
CA LEU A 76 -0.98 13.69 -16.67
C LEU A 76 0.41 14.11 -17.18
N SER A 77 1.46 13.79 -16.41
CA SER A 77 2.85 14.02 -16.79
C SER A 77 3.24 13.31 -18.09
N ILE A 78 2.79 12.07 -18.30
CA ILE A 78 3.03 11.32 -19.55
C ILE A 78 2.29 11.97 -20.73
N LEU A 79 1.06 12.44 -20.50
CA LEU A 79 0.21 13.09 -21.50
C LEU A 79 0.64 14.55 -21.81
N ARG A 80 1.59 15.11 -21.05
CA ARG A 80 2.05 16.51 -21.16
C ARG A 80 0.92 17.54 -21.06
N LEU A 81 -0.08 17.23 -20.25
CA LEU A 81 -1.15 18.15 -19.84
C LEU A 81 -0.75 18.85 -18.54
#